data_AF-A0A956K9Z4-F1
#
_entry.id   AF-A0A956K9Z4-F1
#
_cell.length_a   1.000
_cell.length_b   1.000
_cell.length_c   1.000
_cell.angle_alpha   90.00
_cell.angle_beta   90.00
_cell.angle_gamma   90.00
#
_symmetry.space_group_name_H-M   'P 1'
#
loop_
_entity.id
_entity.type
_entity.pdbx_description
1 polymer ?
#
loop_
_entity_poly.entity_id
_entity_poly.type
_entity_poly.pdbx_seq_one_letter_code
_entity_poly.pdbx_strand_id
1 'polypeptide(L)'
;MAEQAPPDPAGRLVDTLLEEGEAVDEGVFTLDAAAAARKLAAFTHGDRNRYLLPIVEGLHRLGAREIQVETVDEDLRIRAFGLRLREPERDLAQIHGYALGRSEHEEGRGLGRLALGLDMVLGNGSTERALLRYFNTGVSLEFEFRHGQAPTLRRVTPKVLGELCVELDHPWLRSLVDDGQKTALAALRHAALRSPRRITLDGRLISQVERDWFDTVTGEGPGYRFSAGLEQGRELADSVVELWTGGLSFSKLAFEGVAFTAVLELDDPRRDLTGMGIVHDEVVAAALVEIDAARLELLERLDRADADWSPEQRPERWSLHR
;
A
#
# COMPACT_ATOMS: atom_id res chain seq x y z
N MET A 1 -56.83 -19.91 -17.01
CA MET A 1 -56.40 -18.63 -16.43
C MET A 1 -54.96 -18.82 -15.98
N ALA A 2 -54.00 -18.38 -16.79
CA ALA A 2 -52.58 -18.51 -16.45
C ALA A 2 -52.18 -17.28 -15.62
N GLU A 3 -51.73 -17.56 -14.41
CA GLU A 3 -51.22 -16.60 -13.43
C GLU A 3 -49.89 -16.04 -13.99
N GLN A 4 -49.88 -14.73 -14.31
CA GLN A 4 -48.67 -14.06 -14.78
C GLN A 4 -47.68 -13.97 -13.63
N ALA A 5 -46.50 -14.56 -13.83
CA ALA A 5 -45.39 -14.45 -12.89
C ALA A 5 -45.05 -12.96 -12.65
N PRO A 6 -44.70 -12.58 -11.41
CA PRO A 6 -44.31 -11.21 -11.11
C PRO A 6 -43.07 -10.83 -11.94
N PRO A 7 -43.00 -9.57 -12.41
CA PRO A 7 -41.93 -9.11 -13.28
C PRO A 7 -40.58 -9.27 -12.61
N ASP A 8 -39.63 -9.87 -13.33
CA ASP A 8 -38.26 -10.10 -12.87
C ASP A 8 -37.57 -8.77 -12.56
N PRO A 9 -37.27 -8.48 -11.27
CA PRO A 9 -36.60 -7.24 -10.88
C PRO A 9 -35.16 -7.18 -11.43
N ALA A 10 -34.53 -8.31 -11.74
CA ALA A 10 -33.22 -8.34 -12.38
C ALA A 10 -33.32 -7.92 -13.86
N GLY A 11 -34.35 -8.37 -14.57
CA GLY A 11 -34.63 -7.94 -15.95
C GLY A 11 -34.78 -6.42 -16.07
N ARG A 12 -35.52 -5.78 -15.15
CA ARG A 12 -35.67 -4.31 -15.16
C ARG A 12 -34.38 -3.55 -14.86
N LEU A 13 -33.51 -4.11 -14.00
CA LEU A 13 -32.21 -3.52 -13.71
C LEU A 13 -31.30 -3.57 -14.95
N VAL A 14 -31.33 -4.69 -15.68
CA VAL A 14 -30.60 -4.85 -16.96
C VAL A 14 -31.13 -3.87 -18.00
N ASP A 15 -32.45 -3.73 -18.14
CA ASP A 15 -33.05 -2.77 -19.09
C ASP A 15 -32.69 -1.31 -18.74
N THR A 16 -32.66 -0.96 -17.45
CA THR A 16 -32.25 0.39 -16.99
C THR A 16 -30.77 0.66 -17.31
N LEU A 17 -29.91 -0.36 -17.16
CA LEU A 17 -28.48 -0.27 -17.49
C LEU A 17 -28.21 -0.23 -18.99
N LEU A 18 -29.10 -0.83 -19.80
CA LEU A 18 -29.04 -0.79 -21.27
C LEU A 18 -29.52 0.55 -21.84
N GLU A 19 -30.47 1.23 -21.18
CA GLU A 19 -30.91 2.57 -21.58
C GLU A 19 -29.86 3.66 -21.26
N GLU A 20 -29.01 3.45 -20.25
CA GLU A 20 -27.96 4.39 -19.84
C GLU A 20 -26.58 4.13 -20.49
N GLY A 21 -26.39 2.98 -21.16
CA GLY A 21 -25.12 2.59 -21.77
C GLY A 21 -25.23 2.28 -23.26
N GLU A 22 -24.60 3.09 -24.11
CA GLU A 22 -24.42 2.73 -25.53
C GLU A 22 -23.48 1.51 -25.64
N ALA A 23 -24.06 0.33 -25.85
CA ALA A 23 -23.33 -0.87 -26.22
C ALA A 23 -22.93 -0.79 -27.70
N VAL A 24 -21.65 -0.50 -27.96
CA VAL A 24 -21.06 -0.65 -29.29
C VAL A 24 -20.49 -2.07 -29.40
N ASP A 25 -20.81 -2.73 -30.52
CA ASP A 25 -20.44 -4.10 -30.89
C ASP A 25 -19.04 -4.54 -30.44
N GLU A 26 -18.94 -5.80 -30.02
CA GLU A 26 -17.72 -6.49 -29.53
C GLU A 26 -17.22 -6.10 -28.13
N GLY A 27 -18.07 -6.23 -27.09
CA GLY A 27 -17.60 -6.61 -25.74
C GLY A 27 -16.52 -5.74 -25.09
N VAL A 28 -16.39 -4.47 -25.47
CA VAL A 28 -15.53 -3.50 -24.78
C VAL A 28 -16.43 -2.69 -23.86
N PHE A 29 -16.37 -2.96 -22.55
CA PHE A 29 -16.89 -2.02 -21.57
C PHE A 29 -16.13 -0.70 -21.73
N THR A 30 -16.77 0.31 -22.30
CA THR A 30 -16.24 1.67 -22.33
C THR A 30 -16.45 2.27 -20.95
N LEU A 31 -15.43 2.14 -20.10
CA LEU A 31 -15.39 2.90 -18.86
C LEU A 31 -15.33 4.39 -19.23
N ASP A 32 -16.35 5.17 -18.90
CA ASP A 32 -16.24 6.63 -18.93
C ASP A 32 -15.16 7.03 -17.92
N ALA A 33 -13.97 7.33 -18.43
CA ALA A 33 -12.81 7.68 -17.62
C ALA A 33 -13.07 8.92 -16.75
N ALA A 34 -13.91 9.86 -17.21
CA ALA A 34 -14.27 11.03 -16.43
C ALA A 34 -15.26 10.69 -15.31
N ALA A 35 -16.24 9.81 -15.55
CA ALA A 35 -17.12 9.31 -14.49
C ALA A 35 -16.34 8.44 -13.48
N ALA A 36 -15.44 7.58 -13.95
CA ALA A 36 -14.61 6.74 -13.10
C ALA A 36 -13.63 7.57 -12.25
N ALA A 37 -12.99 8.59 -12.83
CA ALA A 37 -12.15 9.52 -12.08
C ALA A 37 -12.95 10.30 -11.03
N ARG A 38 -14.18 10.75 -11.36
CA ARG A 38 -15.07 11.40 -10.38
C ARG A 38 -15.46 10.44 -9.25
N LYS A 39 -15.76 9.18 -9.57
CA LYS A 39 -16.07 8.15 -8.57
C LYS A 39 -14.88 7.83 -7.67
N LEU A 40 -13.67 7.79 -8.26
CA LEU A 40 -12.43 7.59 -7.52
C LEU A 40 -12.13 8.77 -6.59
N ALA A 41 -12.28 10.00 -7.07
CA ALA A 41 -12.11 11.22 -6.27
C ALA A 41 -13.13 11.33 -5.12
N ALA A 42 -14.33 10.76 -5.29
CA ALA A 42 -15.38 10.70 -4.26
C ALA A 42 -15.23 9.49 -3.31
N PHE A 43 -14.31 8.58 -3.58
CA PHE A 43 -14.14 7.37 -2.80
C PHE A 43 -13.44 7.69 -1.47
N THR A 44 -14.23 7.73 -0.39
CA THR A 44 -13.73 7.85 0.98
C THR A 44 -13.29 6.49 1.50
N HIS A 45 -12.05 6.38 1.99
CA HIS A 45 -11.61 5.14 2.62
C HIS A 45 -12.13 4.98 4.03
N GLY A 46 -12.38 3.72 4.40
CA GLY A 46 -12.71 3.34 5.76
C GLY A 46 -11.55 3.51 6.75
N ASP A 47 -10.30 3.31 6.31
CA ASP A 47 -9.10 3.43 7.18
C ASP A 47 -8.30 4.70 6.85
N ARG A 48 -8.61 5.78 7.58
CA ARG A 48 -7.92 7.06 7.53
C ARG A 48 -6.48 7.02 8.02
N ASN A 49 -5.99 5.89 8.54
CA ASN A 49 -4.63 5.78 9.03
C ASN A 49 -3.66 5.27 7.96
N ARG A 50 -4.12 4.99 6.74
CA ARG A 50 -3.27 4.32 5.74
C ARG A 50 -3.13 5.08 4.42
N TYR A 51 -3.61 6.32 4.35
CA TYR A 51 -3.55 7.14 3.14
C TYR A 51 -2.11 7.43 2.65
N LEU A 52 -1.13 7.40 3.54
CA LEU A 52 0.28 7.59 3.18
C LEU A 52 0.89 6.40 2.45
N LEU A 53 0.36 5.19 2.66
CA LEU A 53 0.97 3.97 2.13
C LEU A 53 0.95 3.95 0.59
N PRO A 54 -0.16 4.25 -0.11
CA PRO A 54 -0.14 4.26 -1.57
C PRO A 54 0.73 5.36 -2.16
N ILE A 55 0.84 6.52 -1.49
CA ILE A 55 1.76 7.59 -1.92
C ILE A 55 3.21 7.08 -1.86
N VAL A 56 3.62 6.54 -0.70
CA VAL A 56 4.98 6.01 -0.51
C VAL A 56 5.24 4.80 -1.41
N GLU A 57 4.26 3.91 -1.60
CA GLU A 57 4.36 2.80 -2.56
C GLU A 57 4.53 3.32 -3.99
N GLY A 58 3.76 4.31 -4.41
CA GLY A 58 3.89 4.94 -5.73
C GLY A 58 5.30 5.48 -5.95
N LEU A 59 5.82 6.25 -5.00
CA LEU A 59 7.19 6.80 -5.06
C LEU A 59 8.25 5.69 -5.09
N HIS A 60 8.05 4.64 -4.30
CA HIS A 60 8.94 3.48 -4.28
C HIS A 60 9.01 2.79 -5.64
N ARG A 61 7.85 2.52 -6.26
CA ARG A 61 7.73 1.89 -7.59
C ARG A 61 8.28 2.76 -8.71
N LEU A 62 8.14 4.08 -8.60
CA LEU A 62 8.79 5.05 -9.50
C LEU A 62 10.32 5.08 -9.39
N GLY A 63 10.91 4.27 -8.49
CA GLY A 63 12.36 4.13 -8.36
C GLY A 63 13.00 5.16 -7.46
N ALA A 64 12.25 5.79 -6.55
CA ALA A 64 12.82 6.64 -5.52
C ALA A 64 13.91 5.90 -4.75
N ARG A 65 15.07 6.53 -4.59
CA ARG A 65 16.20 5.99 -3.82
C ARG A 65 16.09 6.35 -2.34
N GLU A 66 15.53 7.53 -2.08
CA GLU A 66 15.27 8.06 -0.76
C GLU A 66 13.88 8.72 -0.75
N ILE A 67 13.15 8.50 0.34
CA ILE A 67 11.85 9.13 0.61
C ILE A 67 11.94 9.80 1.99
N GLN A 68 11.68 11.10 2.04
CA GLN A 68 11.65 11.89 3.27
C GLN A 68 10.21 12.30 3.53
N VAL A 69 9.70 11.94 4.70
CA VAL A 69 8.39 12.38 5.18
C VAL A 69 8.65 13.37 6.30
N GLU A 70 8.24 14.62 6.07
CA GLU A 70 8.49 15.75 6.96
C GLU A 70 7.16 16.38 7.35
N THR A 71 6.99 16.59 8.65
CA THR A 71 5.90 17.39 9.19
C THR A 71 6.45 18.81 9.42
N VAL A 72 6.02 19.78 8.61
CA VAL A 72 6.49 21.18 8.69
C VAL A 72 5.30 22.09 8.92
N ASP A 73 5.25 22.73 10.08
CA ASP A 73 4.11 23.54 10.52
C ASP A 73 2.79 22.73 10.50
N GLU A 74 1.86 23.04 9.59
CA GLU A 74 0.57 22.36 9.40
C GLU A 74 0.55 21.48 8.12
N ASP A 75 1.69 21.35 7.44
CA ASP A 75 1.80 20.62 6.17
C ASP A 75 2.51 19.28 6.36
N LEU A 76 2.08 18.28 5.60
CA LEU A 76 2.89 17.10 5.34
C LEU A 76 3.60 17.24 4.00
N ARG A 77 4.91 17.06 4.02
CA ARG A 77 5.74 17.03 2.83
C ARG A 77 6.36 15.66 2.67
N ILE A 78 6.17 15.05 1.50
CA ILE A 78 6.77 13.78 1.13
C ILE A 78 7.67 14.05 -0.07
N ARG A 79 8.97 13.96 0.14
CA ARG A 79 9.98 14.24 -0.88
C ARG A 79 10.63 12.93 -1.30
N ALA A 80 10.60 12.63 -2.58
CA ALA A 80 11.27 11.50 -3.18
C ALA A 80 12.44 11.96 -4.04
N PHE A 81 13.58 11.32 -3.85
CA PHE A 81 14.82 11.65 -4.55
C PHE A 81 15.27 10.50 -5.44
N GLY A 82 15.93 10.86 -6.54
CA GLY A 82 16.60 9.89 -7.41
C GLY A 82 15.67 9.12 -8.35
N LEU A 83 14.41 9.53 -8.47
CA LEU A 83 13.50 9.04 -9.51
C LEU A 83 13.60 9.88 -10.79
N ARG A 84 13.23 9.29 -11.92
CA ARG A 84 13.15 9.97 -13.22
C ARG A 84 11.95 9.44 -13.98
N LEU A 85 11.03 10.33 -14.30
CA LEU A 85 9.92 10.05 -15.22
C LEU A 85 10.40 10.22 -16.67
N ARG A 86 9.94 9.34 -17.56
CA ARG A 86 10.31 9.38 -18.98
C ARG A 86 9.62 10.52 -19.71
N GLU A 87 8.31 10.64 -19.55
CA GLU A 87 7.47 11.64 -20.22
C GLU A 87 6.67 12.42 -19.16
N PRO A 88 7.33 13.17 -18.26
CA PRO A 88 6.70 13.72 -17.04
C PRO A 88 5.46 14.58 -17.30
N GLU A 89 5.42 15.35 -18.38
CA GLU A 89 4.24 16.16 -18.73
C GLU A 89 3.05 15.30 -19.12
N ARG A 90 3.27 14.23 -19.90
CA ARG A 90 2.23 13.31 -20.34
C ARG A 90 1.80 12.38 -19.21
N ASP A 91 2.75 11.75 -18.54
CA ASP A 91 2.54 10.74 -17.51
C ASP A 91 1.72 11.31 -16.35
N LEU A 92 2.07 12.53 -15.91
CA LEU A 92 1.37 13.18 -14.81
C LEU A 92 0.03 13.81 -15.26
N ALA A 93 -0.11 14.25 -16.52
CA ALA A 93 -1.41 14.64 -17.06
C ALA A 93 -2.39 13.46 -17.17
N GLN A 94 -1.88 12.22 -17.24
CA GLN A 94 -2.67 10.99 -17.32
C GLN A 94 -2.70 10.20 -16.00
N ILE A 95 -2.28 10.81 -14.88
CA ILE A 95 -2.07 10.10 -13.60
C ILE A 95 -3.31 9.30 -13.13
N HIS A 96 -4.52 9.85 -13.25
CA HIS A 96 -5.76 9.13 -12.91
C HIS A 96 -6.06 7.97 -13.87
N GLY A 97 -5.65 8.07 -15.14
CA GLY A 97 -5.75 6.97 -16.10
C GLY A 97 -4.96 5.74 -15.64
N TYR A 98 -3.80 5.95 -15.01
CA TYR A 98 -3.01 4.85 -14.42
C TYR A 98 -3.66 4.23 -13.18
N ALA A 99 -4.50 4.96 -12.44
CA ALA A 99 -5.25 4.40 -11.31
C ALA A 99 -6.43 3.54 -11.76
N LEU A 100 -7.02 3.87 -12.92
CA LEU A 100 -8.19 3.18 -13.48
C LEU A 100 -7.82 2.00 -14.38
N GLY A 101 -6.63 2.01 -14.97
CA GLY A 101 -6.13 0.97 -15.87
C GLY A 101 -5.15 0.01 -15.21
N ARG A 102 -4.99 -1.18 -15.80
CA ARG A 102 -3.86 -2.06 -15.47
C ARG A 102 -2.66 -1.63 -16.31
N SER A 103 -1.55 -1.29 -15.66
CA SER A 103 -0.28 -1.01 -16.35
C SER A 103 0.66 -2.21 -16.28
N GLU A 104 1.20 -2.60 -17.44
CA GLU A 104 2.25 -3.62 -17.53
C GLU A 104 3.62 -3.10 -17.08
N HIS A 105 3.80 -1.78 -17.04
CA HIS A 105 5.05 -1.13 -16.65
C HIS A 105 5.02 -0.67 -15.19
N GLU A 106 6.17 -0.82 -14.51
CA GLU A 106 6.32 -0.44 -13.10
C GLU A 106 6.08 1.06 -12.87
N GLU A 107 6.48 1.89 -13.82
CA GLU A 107 6.26 3.35 -13.80
C GLU A 107 4.76 3.67 -13.76
N GLY A 108 3.97 3.04 -14.62
CA GLY A 108 2.52 3.23 -14.64
C GLY A 108 1.83 2.69 -13.38
N ARG A 109 2.27 1.54 -12.84
CA ARG A 109 1.79 1.05 -11.54
C ARG A 109 2.11 2.02 -10.40
N GLY A 110 3.31 2.61 -10.42
CA GLY A 110 3.73 3.64 -9.46
C GLY A 110 2.88 4.90 -9.54
N LEU A 111 2.62 5.40 -10.75
CA LEU A 111 1.72 6.55 -10.98
C LEU A 111 0.29 6.25 -10.54
N GLY A 112 -0.23 5.05 -10.80
CA GLY A 112 -1.54 4.63 -10.35
C GLY A 112 -1.66 4.60 -8.83
N ARG A 113 -0.65 4.07 -8.12
CA ARG A 113 -0.60 4.10 -6.65
C ARG A 113 -0.50 5.51 -6.08
N LEU A 114 0.28 6.38 -6.74
CA LEU A 114 0.39 7.79 -6.37
C LEU A 114 -0.96 8.51 -6.52
N ALA A 115 -1.65 8.34 -7.66
CA ALA A 115 -2.99 8.89 -7.88
C ALA A 115 -3.98 8.40 -6.81
N LEU A 116 -4.03 7.09 -6.55
CA LEU A 116 -4.89 6.53 -5.49
C LEU A 116 -4.60 7.18 -4.13
N GLY A 117 -3.34 7.34 -3.76
CA GLY A 117 -2.95 7.98 -2.51
C GLY A 117 -3.38 9.45 -2.43
N LEU A 118 -3.23 10.21 -3.52
CA LEU A 118 -3.67 11.61 -3.59
C LEU A 118 -5.19 11.73 -3.50
N ASP A 119 -5.93 10.88 -4.22
CA ASP A 119 -7.39 10.84 -4.19
C ASP A 119 -7.91 10.43 -2.81
N MET A 120 -7.25 9.48 -2.13
CA MET A 120 -7.60 9.08 -0.76
C MET A 120 -7.44 10.23 0.23
N VAL A 121 -6.39 11.03 0.10
CA VAL A 121 -6.16 12.21 0.95
C VAL A 121 -7.25 13.25 0.75
N LEU A 122 -7.54 13.58 -0.52
CA LEU A 122 -8.54 14.58 -0.88
C LEU A 122 -9.97 14.11 -0.54
N GLY A 123 -10.26 12.83 -0.79
CA GLY A 123 -11.55 12.19 -0.56
C GLY A 123 -11.94 12.13 0.92
N ASN A 124 -10.97 12.06 1.83
CA ASN A 124 -11.24 12.09 3.29
C ASN A 124 -11.77 13.45 3.79
N GLY A 125 -11.98 14.44 2.90
CA GLY A 125 -12.68 15.70 3.20
C GLY A 125 -11.90 16.65 4.11
N SER A 126 -10.63 16.35 4.33
CA SER A 126 -9.83 16.98 5.39
C SER A 126 -8.56 17.66 4.85
N THR A 127 -8.38 17.58 3.53
CA THR A 127 -7.34 18.26 2.74
C THR A 127 -8.02 18.85 1.51
N GLU A 128 -7.99 20.17 1.38
CA GLU A 128 -8.61 20.86 0.24
C GLU A 128 -7.74 20.81 -1.01
N ARG A 129 -6.43 20.62 -0.82
CA ARG A 129 -5.42 20.73 -1.88
C ARG A 129 -4.26 19.76 -1.64
N ALA A 130 -3.83 19.09 -2.70
CA ALA A 130 -2.57 18.37 -2.76
C ALA A 130 -1.73 18.92 -3.92
N LEU A 131 -0.46 19.17 -3.69
CA LEU A 131 0.49 19.64 -4.70
C LEU A 131 1.51 18.56 -4.98
N LEU A 132 1.63 18.16 -6.24
CA LEU A 132 2.68 17.28 -6.72
C LEU A 132 3.64 18.10 -7.59
N ARG A 133 4.86 18.30 -7.11
CA ARG A 133 5.90 19.04 -7.81
C ARG A 133 6.98 18.06 -8.30
N TYR A 134 7.26 18.08 -9.59
CA TYR A 134 8.35 17.30 -10.18
C TYR A 134 9.41 18.25 -10.72
N PHE A 135 10.64 18.08 -10.25
CA PHE A 135 11.77 18.90 -10.61
C PHE A 135 12.88 18.03 -11.18
N ASN A 136 13.22 18.23 -12.45
CA ASN A 136 14.34 17.56 -13.10
C ASN A 136 15.09 18.54 -14.03
N THR A 137 16.28 18.17 -14.49
CA THR A 137 17.04 18.95 -15.46
C THR A 137 16.21 19.12 -16.74
N GLY A 138 15.79 20.35 -17.01
CA GLY A 138 15.04 20.73 -18.21
C GLY A 138 13.52 20.79 -18.06
N VAL A 139 12.94 20.18 -17.02
CA VAL A 139 11.49 20.17 -16.79
C VAL A 139 11.18 20.36 -15.31
N SER A 140 10.30 21.31 -15.01
CA SER A 140 9.84 21.59 -13.65
C SER A 140 8.35 21.87 -13.70
N LEU A 141 7.58 20.99 -13.07
CA LEU A 141 6.13 20.94 -13.16
C LEU A 141 5.54 20.96 -11.77
N GLU A 142 4.39 21.60 -11.66
CA GLU A 142 3.52 21.51 -10.49
C GLU A 142 2.13 21.10 -10.95
N PHE A 143 1.59 20.11 -10.25
CA PHE A 143 0.24 19.60 -10.41
C PHE A 143 -0.52 19.90 -9.12
N GLU A 144 -1.57 20.68 -9.25
CA GLU A 144 -2.47 20.98 -8.14
C GLU A 144 -3.74 20.14 -8.27
N PHE A 145 -3.98 19.31 -7.26
CA PHE A 145 -5.16 18.48 -7.11
C PHE A 145 -6.08 19.12 -6.08
N ARG A 146 -7.38 19.13 -6.38
CA ARG A 146 -8.45 19.61 -5.50
C ARG A 146 -9.59 18.61 -5.52
N HIS A 147 -10.29 18.48 -4.40
CA HIS A 147 -11.38 17.52 -4.30
C HIS A 147 -12.46 17.78 -5.37
N GLY A 148 -12.79 16.73 -6.15
CA GLY A 148 -13.82 16.78 -7.20
C GLY A 148 -13.45 17.60 -8.44
N GLN A 149 -12.21 18.07 -8.58
CA GLN A 149 -11.75 18.87 -9.73
C GLN A 149 -10.66 18.14 -10.52
N ALA A 150 -10.59 18.41 -11.82
CA ALA A 150 -9.48 17.95 -12.63
C ALA A 150 -8.16 18.60 -12.17
N PRO A 151 -7.04 17.86 -12.14
CA PRO A 151 -5.76 18.43 -11.75
C PRO A 151 -5.33 19.55 -12.70
N THR A 152 -4.74 20.60 -12.15
CA THR A 152 -4.17 21.69 -12.96
C THR A 152 -2.66 21.55 -13.07
N LEU A 153 -2.13 21.60 -14.29
CA LEU A 153 -0.71 21.49 -14.57
C LEU A 153 -0.12 22.86 -14.92
N ARG A 154 0.98 23.23 -14.26
CA ARG A 154 1.77 24.43 -14.60
C ARG A 154 3.27 24.16 -14.59
N ARG A 155 4.00 24.83 -15.47
CA ARG A 155 5.47 24.89 -15.40
C ARG A 155 5.89 25.86 -14.31
N VAL A 156 6.89 25.48 -13.53
CA VAL A 156 7.40 26.26 -12.39
C VAL A 156 8.92 26.34 -12.42
N THR A 157 9.50 27.29 -11.70
CA THR A 157 10.96 27.37 -11.52
C THR A 157 11.41 26.32 -10.49
N PRO A 158 12.42 25.48 -10.77
CA PRO A 158 12.89 24.49 -9.82
C PRO A 158 13.50 25.15 -8.58
N LYS A 159 13.22 24.56 -7.41
CA LYS A 159 13.95 24.87 -6.17
C LYS A 159 15.11 23.90 -5.94
N VAL A 160 14.94 22.63 -6.32
CA VAL A 160 15.92 21.52 -6.18
C VAL A 160 15.75 20.58 -7.36
N LEU A 161 16.83 20.11 -8.00
CA LEU A 161 16.76 19.20 -9.16
C LEU A 161 16.75 17.72 -8.73
N GLY A 162 16.01 16.87 -9.46
CA GLY A 162 15.95 15.42 -9.25
C GLY A 162 15.00 14.99 -8.13
N GLU A 163 13.98 15.80 -7.87
CA GLU A 163 13.06 15.66 -6.75
C GLU A 163 11.61 15.58 -7.26
N LEU A 164 10.83 14.68 -6.65
CA LEU A 164 9.38 14.74 -6.68
C LEU A 164 8.89 15.01 -5.26
N CYS A 165 8.10 16.07 -5.09
CA CYS A 165 7.58 16.49 -3.81
C CYS A 165 6.06 16.45 -3.83
N VAL A 166 5.47 15.74 -2.87
CA VAL A 166 4.04 15.79 -2.57
C VAL A 166 3.87 16.66 -1.32
N GLU A 167 3.14 17.76 -1.44
CA GLU A 167 2.79 18.67 -0.36
C GLU A 167 1.28 18.58 -0.13
N LEU A 168 0.89 18.27 1.10
CA LEU A 168 -0.50 18.10 1.51
C LEU A 168 -0.81 19.16 2.57
N ASP A 169 -1.73 20.06 2.26
CA ASP A 169 -2.22 21.07 3.20
C ASP A 169 -3.15 20.37 4.19
N HIS A 170 -2.83 20.31 5.49
CA HIS A 170 -3.52 19.35 6.33
C HIS A 170 -3.69 19.74 7.81
N PRO A 171 -4.73 20.54 8.13
CA PRO A 171 -5.02 21.01 9.50
C PRO A 171 -5.29 19.89 10.53
N TRP A 172 -5.83 18.74 10.11
CA TRP A 172 -6.16 17.61 11.01
C TRP A 172 -4.99 16.66 11.30
N LEU A 173 -3.79 16.90 10.74
CA LEU A 173 -2.60 16.12 11.13
C LEU A 173 -2.24 16.40 12.58
N ARG A 174 -2.60 17.59 13.08
CA ARG A 174 -2.48 17.96 14.48
C ARG A 174 -3.21 16.98 15.39
N SER A 175 -4.46 16.59 15.09
CA SER A 175 -5.19 15.63 15.94
C SER A 175 -4.66 14.20 15.85
N LEU A 176 -4.06 13.81 14.71
CA LEU A 176 -3.34 12.53 14.56
C LEU A 176 -1.97 12.51 15.25
N VAL A 177 -1.40 13.68 15.56
CA VAL A 177 -0.10 13.84 16.24
C VAL A 177 -0.28 14.11 17.74
N ASP A 178 -1.34 14.81 18.15
CA ASP A 178 -1.57 15.31 19.52
C ASP A 178 -2.27 14.27 20.44
N ASP A 179 -3.12 13.37 19.94
CA ASP A 179 -3.87 12.39 20.75
C ASP A 179 -3.07 11.15 21.20
N GLY A 180 -1.74 11.24 21.25
CA GLY A 180 -0.88 10.19 21.80
C GLY A 180 -0.74 8.93 20.94
N GLN A 181 -1.46 8.80 19.82
CA GLN A 181 -1.26 7.76 18.81
C GLN A 181 -1.23 8.31 17.39
N LYS A 182 0.00 8.47 16.92
CA LYS A 182 0.48 8.63 15.55
C LYS A 182 -0.01 7.52 14.61
N THR A 183 -1.29 7.30 14.39
CA THR A 183 -1.78 6.10 13.67
C THR A 183 -1.29 6.02 12.22
N ALA A 184 -1.32 7.11 11.45
CA ALA A 184 -0.87 7.08 10.05
C ALA A 184 0.66 6.99 9.89
N LEU A 185 1.39 7.75 10.70
CA LEU A 185 2.84 7.71 10.73
C LEU A 185 3.37 6.40 11.36
N ALA A 186 2.65 5.81 12.32
CA ALA A 186 2.95 4.49 12.85
C ALA A 186 2.64 3.39 11.83
N ALA A 187 1.53 3.50 11.09
CA ALA A 187 1.24 2.60 9.99
C ALA A 187 2.34 2.67 8.93
N LEU A 188 2.78 3.87 8.54
CA LEU A 188 3.92 4.05 7.64
C LEU A 188 5.21 3.47 8.22
N ARG A 189 5.54 3.79 9.48
CA ARG A 189 6.74 3.27 10.14
C ARG A 189 6.75 1.76 10.14
N HIS A 190 5.63 1.14 10.43
CA HIS A 190 5.50 -0.31 10.44
C HIS A 190 5.61 -0.90 9.02
N ALA A 191 4.93 -0.30 8.05
CA ALA A 191 4.95 -0.75 6.65
C ALA A 191 6.31 -0.60 5.97
N ALA A 192 7.08 0.42 6.37
CA ALA A 192 8.37 0.74 5.79
C ALA A 192 9.55 -0.03 6.40
N LEU A 193 9.35 -0.79 7.49
CA LEU A 193 10.45 -1.37 8.29
C LEU A 193 11.49 -2.09 7.44
N ARG A 194 11.06 -2.89 6.44
CA ARG A 194 11.97 -3.67 5.59
C ARG A 194 12.17 -3.09 4.20
N SER A 195 11.76 -1.85 3.96
CA SER A 195 11.97 -1.24 2.66
C SER A 195 13.46 -1.18 2.34
N PRO A 196 13.88 -1.62 1.14
CA PRO A 196 15.28 -1.51 0.73
C PRO A 196 15.69 -0.05 0.50
N ARG A 197 14.73 0.87 0.38
CA ARG A 197 14.98 2.31 0.22
C ARG A 197 15.15 2.98 1.56
N ARG A 198 15.90 4.07 1.56
CA ARG A 198 16.02 4.93 2.73
C ARG A 198 14.74 5.73 2.89
N ILE A 199 13.95 5.44 3.92
CA ILE A 199 12.72 6.16 4.24
C ILE A 199 12.91 6.80 5.61
N THR A 200 12.74 8.12 5.67
CA THR A 200 12.86 8.88 6.92
C THR A 200 11.55 9.56 7.27
N LEU A 201 11.29 9.68 8.57
CA LEU A 201 10.18 10.45 9.13
C LEU A 201 10.75 11.47 10.12
N ASP A 202 10.55 12.75 9.83
CA ASP A 202 11.11 13.89 10.60
C ASP A 202 12.63 13.70 10.85
N GLY A 203 13.35 13.31 9.80
CA GLY A 203 14.80 13.04 9.82
C GLY A 203 15.23 11.71 10.47
N ARG A 204 14.31 10.94 11.06
CA ARG A 204 14.61 9.63 11.66
C ARG A 204 14.42 8.51 10.64
N LEU A 205 15.39 7.63 10.50
CA LEU A 205 15.27 6.44 9.64
C LEU A 205 14.18 5.50 10.18
N ILE A 206 13.23 5.13 9.33
CA ILE A 206 12.12 4.20 9.66
C ILE A 206 12.10 2.93 8.81
N SER A 207 12.96 2.85 7.79
CA SER A 207 13.18 1.65 7.00
C SER A 207 14.51 0.96 7.32
N GLN A 208 14.79 -0.17 6.66
CA GLN A 208 16.02 -0.95 6.83
C GLN A 208 16.23 -1.40 8.28
N VAL A 209 15.13 -1.67 8.99
CA VAL A 209 15.13 -2.21 10.35
C VAL A 209 15.15 -3.72 10.25
N GLU A 210 16.23 -4.33 10.72
CA GLU A 210 16.32 -5.78 10.88
C GLU A 210 15.40 -6.23 12.02
N ARG A 211 14.75 -7.38 11.82
CA ARG A 211 14.00 -8.03 12.89
C ARG A 211 14.91 -9.01 13.62
N ASP A 212 14.69 -9.14 14.92
CA ASP A 212 15.44 -10.06 15.78
C ASP A 212 14.75 -11.43 15.82
N TRP A 213 15.18 -12.32 14.92
CA TRP A 213 14.59 -13.65 14.72
C TRP A 213 15.42 -14.66 15.49
N PHE A 214 14.77 -15.53 16.25
CA PHE A 214 15.45 -16.64 16.90
C PHE A 214 15.96 -17.65 15.87
N ASP A 215 15.07 -18.06 14.97
CA ASP A 215 15.38 -18.90 13.82
C ASP A 215 14.49 -18.49 12.64
N THR A 216 14.95 -18.78 11.42
CA THR A 216 14.35 -18.34 10.17
C THR A 216 14.31 -19.46 9.15
N VAL A 217 13.17 -19.60 8.47
CA VAL A 217 13.01 -20.38 7.24
C VAL A 217 12.63 -19.43 6.12
N THR A 218 13.23 -19.64 4.94
CA THR A 218 12.94 -18.85 3.74
C THR A 218 12.51 -19.77 2.62
N GLY A 219 11.57 -19.32 1.80
CA GLY A 219 11.14 -20.02 0.60
C GLY A 219 10.81 -19.08 -0.55
N GLU A 220 10.73 -19.64 -1.74
CA GLU A 220 10.43 -18.93 -2.98
C GLU A 220 9.57 -19.84 -3.87
N GLY A 221 8.54 -19.24 -4.46
CA GLY A 221 7.67 -19.91 -5.42
C GLY A 221 7.27 -18.97 -6.55
N PRO A 222 6.43 -19.43 -7.50
CA PRO A 222 6.02 -18.61 -8.63
C PRO A 222 5.25 -17.36 -8.17
N GLY A 223 5.87 -16.19 -8.28
CA GLY A 223 5.25 -14.90 -7.95
C GLY A 223 5.34 -14.48 -6.48
N TYR A 224 6.07 -15.23 -5.64
CA TYR A 224 6.27 -14.87 -4.24
C TYR A 224 7.59 -15.33 -3.65
N ARG A 225 8.02 -14.64 -2.60
CA ARG A 225 9.10 -15.02 -1.70
C ARG A 225 8.62 -14.85 -0.26
N PHE A 226 9.05 -15.72 0.64
CA PHE A 226 8.72 -15.57 2.05
C PHE A 226 9.91 -15.78 2.97
N SER A 227 9.79 -15.18 4.14
CA SER A 227 10.62 -15.48 5.31
C SER A 227 9.67 -15.70 6.47
N ALA A 228 9.87 -16.76 7.24
CA ALA A 228 9.05 -17.17 8.37
C ALA A 228 9.94 -17.48 9.58
N GLY A 229 9.53 -17.05 10.78
CA GLY A 229 10.40 -17.14 11.94
C GLY A 229 9.70 -16.89 13.27
N LEU A 230 10.44 -17.19 14.31
CA LEU A 230 10.04 -17.03 15.70
C LEU A 230 10.64 -15.71 16.23
N GLU A 231 9.77 -14.75 16.56
CA GLU A 231 10.19 -13.40 16.97
C GLU A 231 10.50 -13.37 18.47
N GLN A 232 11.69 -12.89 18.84
CA GLN A 232 12.08 -12.84 20.25
C GLN A 232 11.24 -11.84 21.04
N GLY A 233 10.65 -12.30 22.16
CA GLY A 233 10.01 -11.42 23.14
C GLY A 233 8.66 -10.85 22.75
N ARG A 234 8.02 -11.38 21.70
CA ARG A 234 6.61 -11.15 21.46
C ARG A 234 5.79 -12.08 22.36
N GLU A 235 4.76 -11.54 23.02
CA GLU A 235 3.80 -12.41 23.72
C GLU A 235 3.25 -13.43 22.72
N LEU A 236 3.09 -14.68 23.18
CA LEU A 236 2.68 -15.87 22.42
C LEU A 236 1.32 -15.74 21.69
N ALA A 237 0.68 -14.56 21.71
CA ALA A 237 -0.73 -14.37 21.46
C ALA A 237 -1.13 -14.43 19.98
N ASP A 238 -0.37 -13.84 19.04
CA ASP A 238 -0.84 -13.74 17.65
C ASP A 238 0.24 -14.08 16.62
N SER A 239 0.00 -15.16 15.87
CA SER A 239 0.78 -15.44 14.67
C SER A 239 0.23 -14.63 13.49
N VAL A 240 1.12 -14.04 12.70
CA VAL A 240 0.73 -13.15 11.60
C VAL A 240 1.54 -13.42 10.34
N VAL A 241 0.86 -13.35 9.19
CA VAL A 241 1.52 -13.24 7.89
C VAL A 241 1.38 -11.80 7.41
N GLU A 242 2.49 -11.08 7.36
CA GLU A 242 2.53 -9.76 6.77
C GLU A 242 2.67 -9.88 5.26
N LEU A 243 1.82 -9.18 4.52
CA LEU A 243 1.85 -9.15 3.07
C LEU A 243 2.61 -7.91 2.60
N TRP A 244 3.56 -8.12 1.70
CA TRP A 244 4.48 -7.11 1.21
C TRP A 244 4.52 -7.08 -0.33
N THR A 245 4.78 -5.92 -0.91
CA THR A 245 5.16 -5.78 -2.33
C THR A 245 6.18 -4.66 -2.45
N GLY A 246 7.18 -4.85 -3.31
CA GLY A 246 8.25 -3.89 -3.46
C GLY A 246 8.88 -3.49 -2.13
N GLY A 247 8.95 -4.38 -1.15
CA GLY A 247 9.50 -4.05 0.17
C GLY A 247 8.68 -3.07 1.02
N LEU A 248 7.37 -2.92 0.77
CA LEU A 248 6.43 -2.25 1.67
C LEU A 248 5.32 -3.19 2.10
N SER A 249 5.02 -3.23 3.40
CA SER A 249 3.86 -3.96 3.90
C SER A 249 2.58 -3.22 3.56
N PHE A 250 1.60 -3.95 3.05
CA PHE A 250 0.28 -3.41 2.74
C PHE A 250 -0.84 -4.10 3.51
N SER A 251 -0.61 -5.29 4.07
CA SER A 251 -1.65 -5.99 4.81
C SER A 251 -1.08 -6.98 5.81
N LYS A 252 -1.95 -7.46 6.69
CA LYS A 252 -1.66 -8.54 7.63
C LYS A 252 -2.80 -9.53 7.63
N LEU A 253 -2.46 -10.80 7.60
CA LEU A 253 -3.37 -11.90 7.81
C LEU A 253 -3.11 -12.46 9.21
N ALA A 254 -4.18 -12.64 9.98
CA ALA A 254 -4.12 -13.49 11.14
C ALA A 254 -3.76 -14.91 10.68
N PHE A 255 -2.86 -15.56 11.40
CA PHE A 255 -2.40 -16.91 11.11
C PHE A 255 -2.59 -17.74 12.36
N GLU A 256 -3.06 -18.97 12.21
CA GLU A 256 -3.23 -19.85 13.37
C GLU A 256 -1.86 -20.28 13.91
N GLY A 257 -1.73 -20.34 15.24
CA GLY A 257 -0.53 -20.82 15.92
C GLY A 257 0.08 -19.82 16.90
N VAL A 258 1.24 -20.19 17.44
CA VAL A 258 1.87 -19.50 18.58
C VAL A 258 3.18 -18.84 18.16
N ALA A 259 3.36 -17.56 18.50
CA ALA A 259 4.58 -16.76 18.35
C ALA A 259 5.29 -16.83 16.97
N PHE A 260 4.51 -16.99 15.89
CA PHE A 260 5.04 -17.12 14.55
C PHE A 260 4.79 -15.86 13.73
N THR A 261 5.83 -15.34 13.06
CA THR A 261 5.64 -14.28 12.06
C THR A 261 6.22 -14.71 10.73
N ALA A 262 5.43 -14.53 9.67
CA ALA A 262 5.91 -14.61 8.30
C ALA A 262 5.78 -13.28 7.59
N VAL A 263 6.70 -13.05 6.66
CA VAL A 263 6.66 -11.97 5.69
C VAL A 263 6.57 -12.62 4.32
N LEU A 264 5.48 -12.33 3.61
CA LEU A 264 5.20 -12.80 2.27
C LEU A 264 5.31 -11.62 1.29
N GLU A 265 6.39 -11.60 0.51
CA GLU A 265 6.63 -10.65 -0.58
C GLU A 265 6.01 -11.17 -1.87
N LEU A 266 5.10 -10.40 -2.45
CA LEU A 266 4.36 -10.73 -3.67
C LEU A 266 4.81 -9.81 -4.82
N ASP A 267 5.05 -10.38 -5.99
CA ASP A 267 5.56 -9.64 -7.14
C ASP A 267 4.51 -8.67 -7.74
N ASP A 268 3.27 -9.13 -7.95
CA ASP A 268 2.14 -8.32 -8.46
C ASP A 268 0.79 -8.79 -7.87
N PRO A 269 0.55 -8.56 -6.55
CA PRO A 269 -0.66 -9.05 -5.91
C PRO A 269 -1.92 -8.38 -6.47
N ARG A 270 -2.97 -9.16 -6.68
CA ARG A 270 -4.28 -8.62 -7.04
C ARG A 270 -4.93 -8.02 -5.81
N ARG A 271 -5.03 -6.69 -5.78
CA ARG A 271 -5.61 -5.95 -4.66
C ARG A 271 -6.95 -5.33 -5.00
N ASP A 272 -7.74 -5.10 -3.96
CA ASP A 272 -8.94 -4.30 -4.06
C ASP A 272 -8.60 -2.81 -4.33
N LEU A 273 -9.64 -2.00 -4.52
CA LEU A 273 -9.48 -0.55 -4.71
C LEU A 273 -8.87 0.16 -3.50
N THR A 274 -8.83 -0.50 -2.33
CA THR A 274 -8.13 0.02 -1.17
C THR A 274 -6.63 -0.14 -1.27
N GLY A 275 -6.16 -1.10 -2.07
CA GLY A 275 -4.76 -1.49 -2.12
C GLY A 275 -4.31 -2.27 -0.89
N MET A 276 -5.24 -2.65 0.00
CA MET A 276 -4.97 -3.29 1.30
C MET A 276 -5.56 -4.70 1.39
N GLY A 277 -6.69 -4.94 0.74
CA GLY A 277 -7.27 -6.27 0.61
C GLY A 277 -6.68 -7.01 -0.59
N ILE A 278 -6.53 -8.32 -0.45
CA ILE A 278 -6.25 -9.23 -1.57
C ILE A 278 -7.59 -9.68 -2.16
N VAL A 279 -7.71 -9.66 -3.49
CA VAL A 279 -8.88 -10.18 -4.21
C VAL A 279 -8.49 -11.54 -4.80
N HIS A 280 -9.01 -12.61 -4.20
CA HIS A 280 -8.85 -14.02 -4.63
C HIS A 280 -7.54 -14.31 -5.36
N ASP A 281 -6.48 -14.58 -4.58
CA ASP A 281 -5.15 -14.78 -5.09
C ASP A 281 -4.65 -16.20 -4.78
N GLU A 282 -4.62 -17.04 -5.82
CA GLU A 282 -4.12 -18.42 -5.74
C GLU A 282 -2.65 -18.46 -5.31
N VAL A 283 -1.87 -17.41 -5.62
CA VAL A 283 -0.46 -17.29 -5.21
C VAL A 283 -0.37 -17.16 -3.71
N VAL A 284 -1.23 -16.33 -3.10
CA VAL A 284 -1.29 -16.19 -1.63
C VAL A 284 -1.68 -17.52 -0.99
N ALA A 285 -2.67 -18.22 -1.54
CA ALA A 285 -3.09 -19.52 -1.01
C ALA A 285 -1.95 -20.55 -1.05
N ALA A 286 -1.22 -20.65 -2.17
CA ALA A 286 -0.07 -21.53 -2.30
C ALA A 286 1.04 -21.18 -1.30
N ALA A 287 1.36 -19.89 -1.18
CA ALA A 287 2.38 -19.42 -0.24
C ALA A 287 2.01 -19.72 1.22
N LEU A 288 0.74 -19.61 1.61
CA LEU A 288 0.28 -19.89 2.97
C LEU A 288 0.48 -21.37 3.35
N VAL A 289 0.38 -22.31 2.40
CA VAL A 289 0.66 -23.73 2.65
C VAL A 289 2.14 -23.95 2.97
N GLU A 290 3.05 -23.31 2.22
CA GLU A 290 4.48 -23.40 2.48
C GLU A 290 4.89 -22.69 3.77
N ILE A 291 4.27 -21.56 4.07
CA ILE A 291 4.46 -20.83 5.34
C ILE A 291 4.01 -21.70 6.52
N ASP A 292 2.93 -22.47 6.40
CA ASP A 292 2.52 -23.41 7.45
C ASP A 292 3.53 -24.54 7.63
N ALA A 293 4.05 -25.11 6.54
CA ALA A 293 5.11 -26.12 6.62
C ALA A 293 6.37 -25.56 7.29
N ALA A 294 6.77 -24.33 6.97
CA ALA A 294 7.89 -23.64 7.61
C ALA A 294 7.64 -23.39 9.10
N ARG A 295 6.41 -23.06 9.49
CA ARG A 295 6.02 -22.93 10.91
C ARG A 295 6.24 -24.25 11.65
N LEU A 296 5.74 -25.37 11.11
CA LEU A 296 5.90 -26.68 11.73
C LEU A 296 7.39 -27.04 11.89
N GLU A 297 8.19 -26.80 10.86
CA GLU A 297 9.63 -27.03 10.90
C GLU A 297 10.32 -26.19 12.00
N LEU A 298 9.97 -24.91 12.13
CA LEU A 298 10.53 -24.02 13.17
C LEU A 298 10.16 -24.48 14.57
N LEU A 299 8.92 -24.95 14.77
CA LEU A 299 8.48 -25.50 16.06
C LEU A 299 9.24 -26.78 16.41
N GLU A 300 9.45 -27.68 15.45
CA GLU A 300 10.25 -28.90 15.66
C GLU A 300 11.73 -28.58 15.97
N ARG A 301 12.28 -27.52 15.38
CA ARG A 301 13.64 -27.04 15.71
C ARG A 301 13.69 -26.45 17.12
N LEU A 302 12.68 -25.67 17.50
CA LEU A 302 12.57 -25.10 18.83
C LEU A 302 12.45 -26.18 19.91
N ASP A 303 11.61 -27.20 19.70
CA ASP A 303 11.44 -28.31 20.65
C ASP A 303 12.75 -29.09 20.85
N ARG A 304 13.54 -29.26 19.79
CA ARG A 304 14.88 -29.86 19.89
C ARG A 304 15.85 -28.96 20.67
N ALA A 305 15.83 -27.66 20.40
CA ALA A 305 16.69 -26.70 21.11
C ALA A 305 16.35 -26.61 22.62
N ASP A 306 15.06 -26.62 23.00
CA ASP A 306 14.65 -26.61 24.41
C ASP A 306 15.02 -27.90 25.15
N ALA A 307 15.08 -29.04 24.46
CA ALA A 307 15.57 -30.29 25.04
C ALA A 307 17.07 -30.23 25.40
N ASP A 308 17.84 -29.41 24.67
CA ASP A 308 19.29 -29.24 24.86
C ASP A 308 19.64 -28.06 25.80
N TRP A 309 18.67 -27.23 26.16
CA TRP A 309 18.89 -26.09 27.06
C TRP A 309 18.93 -26.53 28.53
N SER A 310 19.98 -26.11 29.23
CA SER A 310 19.94 -26.13 30.70
C SER A 310 18.88 -25.13 31.21
N PRO A 311 18.27 -25.36 32.39
CA PRO A 311 17.27 -24.45 32.97
C PRO A 311 17.73 -22.99 33.09
N GLU A 312 19.05 -22.77 33.15
CA GLU A 312 19.71 -21.46 33.25
C GLU A 312 19.88 -20.75 31.89
N GLN A 313 19.79 -21.49 30.78
CA GLN A 313 19.91 -20.99 29.41
C GLN A 313 18.56 -20.70 28.75
N ARG A 314 17.45 -21.11 29.38
CA ARG A 314 16.11 -20.78 28.89
C ARG A 314 15.96 -19.26 28.92
N PRO A 315 15.74 -18.60 27.77
CA PRO A 315 15.48 -17.17 27.79
C PRO A 315 14.22 -16.95 28.62
N GLU A 316 14.27 -16.00 29.58
CA GLU A 316 13.22 -15.73 30.59
C GLU A 316 11.80 -15.52 29.99
N ARG A 317 11.69 -15.40 28.66
CA ARG A 317 10.46 -15.12 27.92
C ARG A 317 9.80 -16.36 27.28
N TRP A 318 10.40 -17.55 27.39
CA TRP A 318 9.91 -18.77 26.74
C TRP A 318 9.39 -19.80 27.73
N SER A 319 8.51 -19.39 28.65
CA SER A 319 7.63 -20.34 29.31
C SER A 319 6.47 -20.64 28.35
N LEU A 320 6.69 -21.60 27.45
CA LEU A 320 5.59 -22.27 26.77
C LEU A 320 4.71 -22.86 27.87
N HIS A 321 3.55 -22.25 28.13
CA HIS A 321 2.51 -22.89 28.93
C HIS A 321 2.03 -24.10 28.11
N ARG A 322 2.69 -25.24 28.33
CA ARG A 322 2.20 -26.55 27.95
C ARG A 322 0.91 -26.86 28.72
#